data_AF-A0A4R0YSD3-F1
#
_entry.id   AF-A0A4R0YSD3-F1
#
_cell.length_a   1.000
_cell.length_b   1.000
_cell.length_c   1.000
_cell.angle_alpha   90.00
_cell.angle_beta   90.00
_cell.angle_gamma   90.00
#
_symmetry.space_group_name_H-M   'P 1'
#
loop_
_entity.id
_entity.type
_entity.pdbx_description
1 polymer ?
#
loop_
_entity_poly.entity_id
_entity_poly.type
_entity_poly.pdbx_seq_one_letter_code
_entity_poly.pdbx_strand_id
1 'polypeptide(L)'
;MKRLIIPAVVALGFACIGQANAAVETYTVDLNGYAIVGFVGSTPEDFARAQQQANGWEVQRHLMLKPQSMKAVAINQSENTAMTRDELRSAIIAAALAKVP
;
A
#
# COMPACT_ATOMS: atom_id res chain seq x y z
N MET A 1 58.95 17.39 7.16
CA MET A 1 57.56 17.88 6.94
C MET A 1 56.92 17.04 5.85
N LYS A 2 55.91 16.22 6.15
CA LYS A 2 55.27 15.35 5.15
C LYS A 2 53.75 15.54 5.26
N ARG A 3 53.16 16.17 4.24
CA ARG A 3 51.72 16.50 4.18
C ARG A 3 50.99 15.27 3.62
N LEU A 4 50.10 14.68 4.42
CA LEU A 4 49.20 13.63 3.98
C LEU A 4 47.95 14.29 3.40
N ILE A 5 47.79 14.18 2.08
CA ILE A 5 46.58 14.56 1.37
C ILE A 5 45.69 13.31 1.37
N ILE A 6 44.62 13.33 2.16
CA ILE A 6 43.62 12.25 2.19
C ILE A 6 42.56 12.62 1.14
N PRO A 7 42.40 11.83 0.06
CA PRO A 7 41.36 12.08 -0.92
C PRO A 7 40.02 11.69 -0.30
N ALA A 8 39.13 12.68 -0.12
CA ALA A 8 37.75 12.46 0.28
C ALA A 8 36.99 11.81 -0.89
N VAL A 9 36.90 10.48 -0.89
CA VAL A 9 35.97 9.75 -1.75
C VAL A 9 34.57 9.95 -1.16
N VAL A 10 33.82 10.89 -1.73
CA VAL A 10 32.40 11.03 -1.45
C VAL A 10 31.69 9.84 -2.10
N ALA A 11 31.48 8.80 -1.31
CA ALA A 11 30.57 7.72 -1.68
C ALA A 11 29.15 8.32 -1.72
N LEU A 12 28.69 8.68 -2.92
CA LEU A 12 27.28 8.89 -3.22
C LEU A 12 26.59 7.53 -3.06
N GLY A 13 26.29 7.19 -1.81
CA GLY A 13 25.39 6.10 -1.49
C GLY A 13 24.05 6.44 -2.11
N PHE A 14 23.75 5.82 -3.25
CA PHE A 14 22.37 5.54 -3.64
C PHE A 14 21.81 4.62 -2.56
N ALA A 15 21.39 5.23 -1.44
CA ALA A 15 20.35 4.62 -0.64
C ALA A 15 19.19 4.47 -1.62
N CYS A 16 18.97 3.24 -2.09
CA CYS A 16 17.63 2.85 -2.49
C CYS A 16 16.80 3.15 -1.25
N ILE A 17 16.14 4.31 -1.25
CA ILE A 17 15.05 4.61 -0.33
C ILE A 17 13.95 3.66 -0.78
N GLY A 18 14.13 2.36 -0.47
CA GLY A 18 13.04 1.46 -0.30
C GLY A 18 12.24 2.12 0.80
N GLN A 19 11.22 2.87 0.38
CA GLN A 19 10.22 3.42 1.27
C GLN A 19 9.74 2.21 2.06
N ALA A 20 10.24 2.09 3.29
CA ALA A 20 9.62 1.27 4.30
C ALA A 20 8.29 1.98 4.58
N ASN A 21 7.35 1.81 3.67
CA ASN A 21 5.98 2.23 3.82
C ASN A 21 5.54 1.54 5.11
N ALA A 22 5.31 2.32 6.17
CA ALA A 22 4.72 1.78 7.38
C ALA A 22 3.50 0.96 6.94
N ALA A 23 3.58 -0.35 7.15
CA ALA A 23 2.63 -1.28 6.57
C ALA A 23 1.30 -1.03 7.29
N VAL A 24 0.31 -0.50 6.56
CA VAL A 24 -1.07 -0.52 7.02
C VAL A 24 -1.56 -1.95 6.95
N GLU A 25 -2.55 -2.27 7.78
CA GLU A 25 -3.04 -3.63 7.85
C GLU A 25 -3.59 -4.05 6.47
N THR A 26 -3.20 -5.23 6.01
CA THR A 26 -3.47 -5.67 4.63
C THR A 26 -4.22 -6.99 4.65
N TYR A 27 -5.34 -7.03 3.94
CA TYR A 27 -6.20 -8.20 3.83
C TYR A 27 -6.36 -8.58 2.36
N THR A 28 -6.33 -9.88 2.06
CA THR A 28 -6.62 -10.39 0.71
C THR A 28 -7.90 -11.21 0.73
N VAL A 29 -8.82 -10.89 -0.17
CA VAL A 29 -10.08 -11.59 -0.37
C VAL A 29 -10.09 -12.16 -1.78
N ASP A 30 -10.30 -13.48 -1.90
CA ASP A 30 -10.57 -14.08 -3.20
C ASP A 30 -12.06 -13.89 -3.56
N LEU A 31 -12.29 -13.38 -4.77
CA LEU A 31 -13.59 -13.28 -5.40
C LEU A 31 -13.58 -14.05 -6.71
N ASN A 32 -13.80 -15.37 -6.62
CA ASN A 32 -13.86 -16.29 -7.77
C ASN A 32 -12.60 -16.24 -8.64
N GLY A 33 -11.41 -16.27 -8.02
CA GLY A 33 -10.12 -16.18 -8.72
C GLY A 33 -9.67 -14.75 -9.05
N TYR A 34 -10.42 -13.74 -8.61
CA TYR A 34 -10.01 -12.34 -8.63
C TYR A 34 -9.58 -11.89 -7.23
N ALA A 35 -8.31 -11.52 -7.06
CA ALA A 35 -7.77 -11.16 -5.76
C ALA A 35 -8.06 -9.68 -5.41
N ILE A 36 -8.82 -9.43 -4.36
CA ILE A 36 -9.05 -8.07 -3.85
C ILE A 36 -8.16 -7.86 -2.63
N VAL A 37 -7.30 -6.84 -2.68
CA VAL A 37 -6.38 -6.48 -1.62
C VAL A 37 -6.90 -5.21 -0.93
N GLY A 38 -7.36 -5.36 0.31
CA GLY A 38 -7.80 -4.27 1.16
C GLY A 38 -6.68 -3.78 2.06
N PHE A 39 -6.28 -2.53 1.90
CA PHE A 39 -5.43 -1.80 2.83
C PHE A 39 -6.32 -1.08 3.85
N VAL A 40 -6.16 -1.36 5.13
CA VAL A 40 -7.06 -0.91 6.20
C VAL A 40 -6.33 0.12 7.06
N GLY A 41 -6.93 1.31 7.18
CA GLY A 41 -6.43 2.38 8.04
C GLY A 41 -7.31 2.57 9.27
N SER A 42 -6.74 2.38 10.45
CA SER A 42 -7.42 2.51 11.75
C SER A 42 -7.39 3.94 12.31
N THR A 43 -6.62 4.83 11.70
CA THR A 43 -6.55 6.27 11.98
C THR A 43 -6.68 7.05 10.67
N PRO A 44 -7.03 8.35 10.67
CA PRO A 44 -7.10 9.14 9.44
C PRO A 44 -5.76 9.14 8.69
N GLU A 45 -4.64 9.17 9.41
CA GLU A 45 -3.30 9.10 8.84
C GLU A 45 -3.03 7.73 8.19
N ASP A 46 -3.44 6.65 8.83
CA ASP A 46 -3.31 5.30 8.27
C ASP A 46 -4.24 5.11 7.07
N PHE A 47 -5.44 5.71 7.09
CA PHE A 47 -6.34 5.64 5.94
C PHE A 47 -5.76 6.39 4.72
N ALA A 48 -5.15 7.56 4.92
CA ALA A 48 -4.44 8.25 3.86
C ALA A 48 -3.28 7.40 3.29
N ARG A 49 -2.55 6.68 4.14
CA ARG A 49 -1.51 5.73 3.70
C ARG A 49 -2.10 4.53 2.96
N ALA A 50 -3.21 3.98 3.44
CA ALA A 50 -3.92 2.89 2.78
C ALA A 50 -4.40 3.28 1.39
N GLN A 51 -4.92 4.50 1.22
CA GLN A 51 -5.26 5.07 -0.08
C GLN A 51 -4.04 5.20 -0.99
N GLN A 52 -2.91 5.71 -0.48
CA GLN A 52 -1.68 5.80 -1.25
C GLN A 52 -1.17 4.44 -1.72
N GLN A 53 -1.19 3.42 -0.84
CA GLN A 53 -0.77 2.05 -1.18
C GLN A 53 -1.72 1.40 -2.20
N ALA A 54 -3.04 1.52 -1.99
CA ALA A 54 -4.04 1.02 -2.91
C ALA A 54 -3.89 1.64 -4.31
N ASN A 55 -3.76 2.96 -4.38
CA ASN A 55 -3.55 3.69 -5.63
C ASN A 55 -2.23 3.30 -6.30
N GLY A 56 -1.14 3.15 -5.54
CA GLY A 56 0.14 2.71 -6.08
C GLY A 56 0.06 1.30 -6.68
N TRP A 57 -0.68 0.39 -6.04
CA TRP A 57 -0.89 -0.95 -6.54
C TRP A 57 -1.79 -0.98 -7.78
N GLU A 58 -2.83 -0.15 -7.81
CA GLU A 58 -3.64 0.02 -9.01
C GLU A 58 -2.82 0.61 -10.16
N VAL A 59 -1.98 1.62 -9.92
CA VAL A 59 -1.06 2.15 -10.95
C VAL A 59 -0.14 1.05 -11.47
N GLN A 60 0.49 0.29 -10.58
CA GLN A 60 1.33 -0.84 -10.97
C GLN A 60 0.56 -1.91 -11.75
N ARG A 61 -0.71 -2.15 -11.41
CA ARG A 61 -1.61 -3.02 -12.18
C ARG A 61 -1.84 -2.44 -13.58
N HIS A 62 -2.18 -1.17 -13.73
CA HIS A 62 -2.37 -0.56 -15.05
C HIS A 62 -1.09 -0.56 -15.90
N LEU A 63 0.08 -0.51 -15.26
CA LEU A 63 1.39 -0.63 -15.90
C LEU A 63 1.82 -2.09 -16.15
N MET A 64 0.96 -3.08 -15.90
CA MET A 64 1.25 -4.51 -16.03
C MET A 64 2.41 -5.02 -15.15
N LEU A 65 2.73 -4.29 -14.07
CA LEU A 65 3.73 -4.68 -13.05
C LEU A 65 3.13 -5.53 -11.92
N LYS A 66 1.80 -5.69 -11.92
CA LYS A 66 1.04 -6.59 -11.05
C LYS A 66 0.05 -7.42 -11.88
N PRO A 67 -0.41 -8.58 -11.36
CA PRO A 67 -1.44 -9.38 -12.03
C PRO A 67 -2.66 -8.54 -12.43
N GLN A 68 -3.24 -8.79 -13.60
CA GLN A 68 -4.48 -8.08 -14.00
C GLN A 68 -5.72 -8.62 -13.28
N SER A 69 -5.62 -9.83 -12.72
CA SER A 69 -6.66 -10.51 -11.95
C SER A 69 -6.67 -10.10 -10.47
N MET A 70 -6.27 -8.86 -10.16
CA MET A 70 -6.36 -8.31 -8.81
C MET A 70 -6.87 -6.88 -8.80
N LYS A 71 -7.37 -6.41 -7.65
CA LYS A 71 -7.69 -5.00 -7.38
C LYS A 71 -7.26 -4.63 -5.97
N ALA A 72 -6.66 -3.46 -5.82
CA ALA A 72 -6.34 -2.88 -4.53
C ALA A 72 -7.35 -1.80 -4.13
N VAL A 73 -7.77 -1.81 -2.86
CA VAL A 73 -8.73 -0.84 -2.29
C VAL A 73 -8.27 -0.40 -0.91
N ALA A 74 -8.65 0.81 -0.51
CA ALA A 74 -8.43 1.32 0.84
C ALA A 74 -9.73 1.26 1.65
N ILE A 75 -9.65 0.83 2.91
CA ILE A 75 -10.77 0.71 3.83
C ILE A 75 -10.54 1.67 5.00
N ASN A 76 -11.51 2.54 5.22
CA ASN A 76 -11.51 3.47 6.33
C ASN A 76 -12.10 2.79 7.58
N GLN A 77 -11.28 2.60 8.61
CA GLN A 77 -11.72 2.20 9.95
C GLN A 77 -11.44 3.28 11.01
N SER A 78 -10.99 4.46 10.58
CA SER A 78 -10.65 5.57 11.48
C SER A 78 -11.84 6.12 12.27
N GLU A 79 -13.07 5.92 11.78
CA GLU A 79 -14.30 6.39 12.44
C GLU A 79 -14.85 5.41 13.50
N ASN A 80 -13.97 4.63 14.15
CA ASN A 80 -14.28 3.80 15.33
C ASN A 80 -15.30 2.65 15.12
N THR A 81 -15.54 2.21 13.89
CA THR A 81 -16.29 0.97 13.67
C THR A 81 -15.30 -0.18 13.50
N ALA A 82 -14.88 -0.77 14.63
CA ALA A 82 -14.14 -2.03 14.60
C ALA A 82 -15.04 -3.08 13.91
N MET A 83 -14.68 -3.46 12.69
CA MET A 83 -15.43 -4.45 11.92
C MET A 83 -15.03 -5.85 12.37
N THR A 84 -16.01 -6.75 12.48
CA THR A 84 -15.73 -8.19 12.49
C THR A 84 -15.07 -8.61 11.19
N ARG A 85 -14.48 -9.80 11.18
CA ARG A 85 -13.82 -10.35 9.97
C ARG A 85 -14.77 -10.43 8.77
N ASP A 86 -16.02 -10.80 8.98
CA ASP A 86 -17.01 -10.94 7.92
C ASP A 86 -17.49 -9.57 7.40
N GLU A 87 -17.63 -8.60 8.28
CA GLU A 87 -17.92 -7.20 7.91
C GLU A 87 -16.77 -6.59 7.13
N LEU A 88 -15.52 -6.81 7.56
CA LEU A 88 -14.33 -6.34 6.86
C LEU A 88 -14.23 -6.98 5.47
N ARG A 89 -14.44 -8.30 5.36
CA ARG A 89 -14.48 -8.98 4.06
C ARG A 89 -15.55 -8.37 3.15
N SER A 90 -16.74 -8.13 3.68
CA SER A 90 -17.86 -7.54 2.94
C SER A 90 -17.55 -6.10 2.50
N ALA A 91 -16.92 -5.31 3.37
CA ALA A 91 -16.48 -3.95 3.07
C ALA A 91 -15.43 -3.93 1.96
N ILE A 92 -14.45 -4.85 2.00
CA ILE A 92 -13.43 -4.99 0.95
C ILE A 92 -14.07 -5.32 -0.41
N ILE A 93 -15.00 -6.28 -0.43
CA ILE A 93 -15.72 -6.63 -1.66
C ILE A 93 -16.56 -5.45 -2.15
N ALA A 94 -17.32 -4.80 -1.27
CA ALA A 94 -18.15 -3.66 -1.61
C ALA A 94 -17.32 -2.50 -2.17
N ALA A 95 -16.17 -2.17 -1.56
CA ALA A 95 -15.25 -1.15 -2.04
C ALA A 95 -14.64 -1.51 -3.41
N ALA A 96 -14.37 -2.79 -3.66
CA ALA A 96 -13.86 -3.23 -4.96
C ALA A 96 -14.92 -3.19 -6.06
N LEU A 97 -16.18 -3.43 -5.72
CA LEU A 97 -17.31 -3.36 -6.66
C LEU A 97 -17.85 -1.93 -6.85
N ALA A 98 -17.61 -1.04 -5.89
CA ALA A 98 -17.96 0.36 -6.03
C ALA A 98 -17.26 0.93 -7.28
N LYS A 99 -18.08 1.46 -8.19
CA LYS A 99 -17.57 2.31 -9.26
C LYS A 99 -17.10 3.59 -8.58
N VAL A 100 -15.79 3.75 -8.47
CA VAL A 100 -15.20 5.07 -8.22
C VAL A 100 -15.63 5.95 -9.43
N PRO A 101 -16.22 7.14 -9.21
CA PRO A 101 -16.46 8.07 -10.31
C PRO A 101 -15.16 8.44 -11.05
#